data_AF-A0A438KJ13-F1
#
_entry.id   AF-A0A438KJ13-F1
#
_cell.length_a   1.000
_cell.length_b   1.000
_cell.length_c   1.000
_cell.angle_alpha   90.00
_cell.angle_beta   90.00
_cell.angle_gamma   90.00
#
_symmetry.space_group_name_H-M   'P 1'
#
loop_
_entity.id
_entity.type
_entity.pdbx_description
1 polymer ?
#
loop_
_entity_poly.entity_id
_entity_poly.type
_entity_poly.pdbx_seq_one_letter_code
_entity_poly.pdbx_strand_id
1 'polypeptide(L)'
;MTPRAHVALYKVLWYAGGYASDVLATISLSLGIGGLPLYKEPVPMATFAGMEKGGIFVASSAGNQGPWPGTLHDGVPWLLDVALGNGVSIIGASLYHGN
;
A
#
# COMPACT_ATOMS: atom_id res chain seq x y z
N MET A 1 -12.13 1.19 -12.68
CA MET A 1 -12.85 -0.11 -12.63
C MET A 1 -12.78 -0.76 -13.99
N THR A 2 -12.36 -2.03 -14.05
CA THR A 2 -12.13 -2.78 -15.30
C THR A 2 -12.80 -4.16 -15.23
N PRO A 3 -14.09 -4.29 -15.63
CA PRO A 3 -14.85 -5.53 -15.47
C PRO A 3 -14.30 -6.78 -16.19
N ARG A 4 -13.34 -6.61 -17.10
CA ARG A 4 -12.75 -7.70 -17.90
C ARG A 4 -11.33 -8.09 -17.44
N ALA A 5 -10.83 -7.50 -16.36
CA ALA A 5 -9.51 -7.86 -15.84
C ALA A 5 -9.56 -9.28 -15.24
N HIS A 6 -8.48 -10.05 -15.44
CA HIS A 6 -8.30 -11.32 -14.74
C HIS A 6 -7.87 -11.03 -13.29
N VAL A 7 -8.42 -11.78 -12.34
CA VAL A 7 -8.17 -11.59 -10.90
C VAL A 7 -7.35 -12.76 -10.36
N ALA A 8 -6.20 -12.47 -9.76
CA ALA A 8 -5.44 -13.40 -8.94
C ALA A 8 -5.57 -12.98 -7.47
N LEU A 9 -5.92 -13.91 -6.59
CA LEU A 9 -6.25 -13.63 -5.19
C LEU A 9 -5.30 -14.37 -4.26
N TYR A 10 -4.68 -13.64 -3.33
CA TYR A 10 -3.70 -14.16 -2.37
C TYR A 10 -4.23 -13.95 -0.95
N LYS A 11 -4.46 -15.03 -0.21
CA LYS A 11 -4.91 -14.96 1.18
C LYS A 11 -3.72 -14.92 2.13
N VAL A 12 -3.65 -13.86 2.94
CA VAL A 12 -2.51 -13.62 3.85
C VAL A 12 -2.92 -13.22 5.26
N LEU A 13 -4.22 -13.25 5.53
CA LEU A 13 -4.75 -13.12 6.87
C LEU A 13 -5.64 -14.30 7.23
N TRP A 14 -5.52 -14.71 8.49
CA TRP A 14 -6.34 -15.72 9.13
C TRP A 14 -6.93 -15.18 10.42
N TYR A 15 -7.83 -15.95 11.02
CA TYR A 15 -8.49 -15.57 12.26
C TYR A 15 -7.49 -15.29 13.40
N ALA A 16 -6.38 -16.04 13.45
CA ALA A 16 -5.33 -15.85 14.44
C ALA A 16 -4.38 -14.68 14.13
N GLY A 17 -4.61 -13.94 13.04
CA GLY A 17 -3.72 -12.90 12.51
C GLY A 17 -3.03 -13.30 11.21
N GLY A 18 -2.00 -12.55 10.83
CA GLY A 18 -1.11 -12.86 9.71
C GLY A 18 0.30 -12.36 10.04
N TYR A 19 1.32 -12.97 9.44
CA TYR A 19 2.70 -12.58 9.63
C TYR A 19 3.17 -11.67 8.50
N ALA A 20 4.16 -10.81 8.79
CA ALA A 20 4.84 -10.01 7.77
C ALA A 20 5.39 -10.87 6.61
N SER A 21 5.80 -12.12 6.90
CA SER A 21 6.23 -13.09 5.89
C SER A 21 5.12 -13.49 4.93
N ASP A 22 3.87 -13.55 5.40
CA ASP A 22 2.72 -13.88 4.56
C ASP A 22 2.36 -12.69 3.68
N VAL A 23 2.48 -11.47 4.23
CA VAL A 23 2.21 -10.20 3.56
C VAL A 23 3.19 -9.90 2.41
N LEU A 24 4.47 -10.30 2.53
CA LEU A 24 5.47 -10.19 1.46
C LEU A 24 5.04 -10.84 0.14
N ALA A 25 4.03 -11.73 0.17
CA ALA A 25 3.51 -12.42 -1.00
C ALA A 25 2.38 -11.68 -1.74
N THR A 26 1.92 -10.49 -1.31
CA THR A 26 0.78 -9.83 -1.97
C THR A 26 0.96 -8.35 -2.26
N ILE A 27 0.48 -7.99 -3.44
CA ILE A 27 0.40 -6.64 -3.97
C ILE A 27 -1.08 -6.23 -3.83
N SER A 28 -1.34 -5.11 -3.15
CA SER A 28 -2.64 -4.61 -2.64
C SER A 28 -2.97 -5.09 -1.22
N LEU A 29 -2.49 -4.37 -0.22
CA LEU A 29 -2.67 -4.78 1.15
C LEU A 29 -2.98 -3.58 2.04
N SER A 30 -4.24 -3.47 2.43
CA SER A 30 -4.75 -2.51 3.42
C SER A 30 -4.31 -2.87 4.86
N LEU A 31 -3.16 -3.54 5.03
CA LEU A 31 -2.52 -3.67 6.35
C LEU A 31 -1.23 -2.87 6.33
N GLY A 32 -1.32 -1.59 6.66
CA GLY A 32 -0.11 -0.92 7.08
C GLY A 32 0.22 -1.41 8.50
N ILE A 33 1.31 -2.15 8.64
CA ILE A 33 1.85 -2.63 9.91
C ILE A 33 2.76 -1.51 10.44
N GLY A 34 2.19 -0.34 10.75
CA GLY A 34 3.00 0.84 11.04
C GLY A 34 3.94 0.66 12.24
N GLY A 35 5.10 1.33 12.19
CA GLY A 35 6.00 1.48 13.34
C GLY A 35 7.44 1.01 13.11
N LEU A 36 7.78 0.45 11.95
CA LEU A 36 9.15 0.13 11.59
C LEU A 36 9.73 1.16 10.61
N PRO A 37 11.07 1.32 10.56
CA PRO A 37 11.72 2.05 9.48
C PRO A 37 11.41 1.40 8.12
N LEU A 38 11.28 2.20 7.05
CA LEU A 38 10.90 1.75 5.70
C LEU A 38 11.70 0.54 5.16
N TYR A 39 12.99 0.42 5.52
CA TYR A 39 13.85 -0.70 5.11
C TYR A 39 13.63 -1.99 5.91
N LYS A 40 12.79 -1.96 6.95
CA LYS A 40 12.30 -3.10 7.72
C LYS A 40 10.81 -3.36 7.49
N GLU A 41 10.13 -2.45 6.78
CA GLU A 41 8.74 -2.61 6.41
C GLU A 41 8.64 -3.54 5.18
N PRO A 42 7.95 -4.68 5.29
CA PRO A 42 7.89 -5.67 4.23
C PRO A 42 7.19 -5.15 2.97
N VAL A 43 6.19 -4.27 3.12
CA VAL A 43 5.37 -3.77 2.02
C VAL A 43 6.18 -2.87 1.06
N PRO A 44 6.83 -1.76 1.49
CA PRO A 44 7.67 -0.95 0.62
C PRO A 44 8.77 -1.72 -0.11
N MET A 45 9.39 -2.70 0.54
CA MET A 45 10.45 -3.52 -0.07
C MET A 45 9.91 -4.43 -1.18
N ALA A 46 8.80 -5.13 -0.94
CA ALA A 46 8.20 -6.00 -1.93
C ALA A 46 7.68 -5.22 -3.14
N THR A 47 7.06 -4.06 -2.91
CA THR A 47 6.52 -3.21 -3.97
C THR A 47 7.62 -2.56 -4.81
N PHE A 48 8.74 -2.18 -4.20
CA PHE A 48 9.91 -1.68 -4.93
C PHE A 48 10.45 -2.75 -5.89
N ALA A 49 10.65 -3.98 -5.41
CA ALA A 49 11.13 -5.08 -6.25
C ALA A 49 10.15 -5.43 -7.38
N GLY A 50 8.84 -5.35 -7.14
CA GLY A 50 7.81 -5.56 -8.18
C GLY A 50 7.81 -4.46 -9.24
N MET A 51 8.00 -3.21 -8.82
CA MET A 51 8.13 -2.06 -9.71
C MET A 51 9.39 -2.17 -10.57
N GLU A 52 10.56 -2.44 -9.98
CA GLU A 52 11.83 -2.54 -10.70
C GLU A 52 11.88 -3.72 -11.69
N LYS A 53 11.35 -4.89 -11.29
CA LYS A 53 11.50 -6.12 -12.09
C LYS A 53 10.45 -6.29 -13.17
N GLY A 54 9.24 -5.75 -12.96
CA GLY A 54 8.09 -6.05 -13.81
C GLY A 54 7.22 -4.85 -14.15
N GLY A 55 7.57 -3.64 -13.71
CA GLY A 55 6.73 -2.45 -13.87
C GLY A 55 5.37 -2.61 -13.18
N ILE A 56 5.31 -3.41 -12.11
CA ILE A 56 4.05 -3.69 -11.42
C ILE A 56 3.63 -2.46 -10.64
N PHE A 57 2.52 -1.86 -11.05
CA PHE A 57 1.89 -0.77 -10.32
C PHE A 57 1.19 -1.30 -9.07
N VAL A 58 1.44 -0.67 -7.92
CA VAL A 58 0.85 -1.06 -6.65
C VAL A 58 0.07 0.11 -6.04
N ALA A 59 -1.14 -0.20 -5.55
CA ALA A 59 -1.93 0.72 -4.74
C ALA A 59 -2.16 0.13 -3.34
N SER A 60 -2.05 0.97 -2.31
CA SER A 60 -2.32 0.66 -0.90
C SER A 60 -3.30 1.69 -0.32
N SER A 61 -3.87 1.39 0.84
CA SER A 61 -4.66 2.37 1.60
C SER A 61 -3.75 3.21 2.48
N ALA A 62 -3.98 4.51 2.59
CA ALA A 62 -3.22 5.41 3.46
C ALA A 62 -3.31 5.06 4.96
N GLY A 63 -4.31 4.25 5.36
CA GLY A 63 -4.60 3.92 6.74
C GLY A 63 -5.64 4.84 7.38
N ASN A 64 -6.13 4.45 8.55
CA ASN A 64 -7.21 5.15 9.28
C ASN A 64 -6.74 5.82 10.58
N GLN A 65 -5.43 6.03 10.75
CA GLN A 65 -4.82 6.56 11.98
C GLN A 65 -4.77 8.10 12.04
N GLY A 66 -5.35 8.78 11.04
CA GLY A 66 -5.48 10.24 11.02
C GLY A 66 -6.27 10.79 12.23
N PRO A 67 -6.36 12.13 12.37
CA PRO A 67 -6.07 13.15 11.35
C PRO A 67 -4.69 13.81 11.47
N TRP A 68 -3.83 13.36 12.40
CA TRP A 68 -2.55 14.02 12.66
C TRP A 68 -1.55 13.85 11.51
N PRO A 69 -0.69 14.84 11.24
CA PRO A 69 0.41 14.69 10.27
C PRO A 69 1.30 13.49 10.62
N GLY A 70 1.79 12.78 9.60
CA GLY A 70 2.68 11.63 9.79
C GLY A 70 1.97 10.32 10.17
N THR A 71 0.65 10.24 9.99
CA THR A 71 -0.16 9.02 10.23
C THR A 71 -0.32 8.14 9.00
N LEU A 72 0.39 8.45 7.90
CA LEU A 72 0.47 7.65 6.69
C LEU A 72 1.36 6.42 6.91
N HIS A 73 0.91 5.22 6.53
CA HIS A 73 1.63 3.98 6.82
C HIS A 73 2.76 3.69 5.82
N ASP A 74 2.48 3.71 4.52
CA ASP A 74 3.37 3.17 3.48
C ASP A 74 3.94 4.25 2.54
N GLY A 75 4.12 5.49 3.03
CA GLY A 75 4.42 6.67 2.20
C GLY A 75 5.75 6.63 1.44
N VAL A 76 5.79 5.89 0.33
CA VAL A 76 6.97 5.74 -0.54
C VAL A 76 6.69 6.16 -1.99
N PRO A 77 7.70 6.70 -2.71
CA PRO A 77 7.55 7.25 -4.06
C PRO A 77 6.91 6.33 -5.12
N TRP A 78 7.06 5.02 -4.97
CA TRP A 78 6.65 4.00 -5.94
C TRP A 78 5.31 3.33 -5.62
N LEU A 79 4.62 3.78 -4.57
CA LEU A 79 3.33 3.26 -4.13
C LEU A 79 2.24 4.33 -4.27
N LEU A 80 1.06 3.96 -4.79
CA LEU A 80 -0.12 4.82 -4.72
C LEU A 80 -0.86 4.59 -3.39
N ASP A 81 -0.76 5.54 -2.47
CA ASP A 81 -1.56 5.56 -1.24
C ASP A 81 -2.91 6.24 -1.44
N VAL A 82 -3.98 5.49 -1.23
CA VAL A 82 -5.36 5.96 -1.39
C VAL A 82 -5.96 6.34 -0.03
N ALA A 83 -6.35 7.59 0.11
CA ALA A 83 -7.09 8.09 1.27
C ALA A 83 -8.61 7.88 1.13
N LEU A 84 -9.32 7.78 2.26
CA LEU A 84 -10.77 7.70 2.27
C LEU A 84 -11.39 9.09 2.03
N GLY A 85 -12.17 9.23 0.96
CA GLY A 85 -13.02 10.40 0.71
C GLY A 85 -14.45 10.21 1.22
N ASN A 86 -15.16 11.30 1.47
CA ASN A 86 -16.56 11.34 1.93
C ASN A 86 -17.60 11.02 0.83
N GLY A 87 -17.25 10.17 -0.14
CA GLY A 87 -18.11 9.85 -1.30
C GLY A 87 -18.01 10.84 -2.47
N VAL A 88 -17.23 11.91 -2.33
CA VAL A 88 -16.73 12.71 -3.47
C VAL A 88 -15.44 12.06 -3.95
N SER A 89 -15.29 11.85 -5.26
CA SER A 89 -14.08 11.23 -5.83
C SER A 89 -12.86 12.13 -5.60
N ILE A 90 -12.06 11.82 -4.59
CA ILE A 90 -10.77 12.49 -4.36
C ILE A 90 -9.69 11.62 -5.01
N ILE A 91 -9.13 12.11 -6.12
CA ILE A 91 -7.88 11.59 -6.65
C ILE A 91 -6.78 12.19 -5.76
N GLY A 92 -6.19 11.36 -4.89
CA GLY A 92 -5.00 11.74 -4.13
C GLY A 92 -3.84 11.98 -5.10
N ALA A 93 -3.34 13.22 -5.16
CA ALA A 93 -2.13 13.56 -5.89
C ALA A 93 -0.92 13.30 -4.99
N SER A 94 0.07 12.57 -5.50
CA SER A 94 1.44 12.61 -4.96
C SER A 94 1.99 14.00 -5.27
N LEU A 95 2.12 14.84 -4.23
CA LEU A 95 2.73 16.16 -4.37
C LEU A 95 4.24 16.03 -4.16
N TYR A 96 5.01 16.05 -5.25
CA TYR A 96 6.43 16.33 -5.16
C TYR A 96 6.64 17.84 -5.17
N HIS A 97 7.17 18.39 -4.07
CA HIS A 97 7.94 19.63 -4.16
C HIS A 97 9.38 19.22 -4.45
N GLY A 98 9.80 19.38 -5.70
CA GLY A 98 11.19 19.19 -6.09
C GLY A 98 12.06 20.32 -5.52
N ASN A 99 13.20 19.95 -4.96
CA ASN A 99 14.40 20.78 -4.95
C ASN A 99 15.52 19.97 -5.60
#